data_AF-A0A6J7JCX0-F1
#
_entry.id   AF-A0A6J7JCX0-F1
#
_cell.length_a   1.000
_cell.length_b   1.000
_cell.length_c   1.000
_cell.angle_alpha   90.00
_cell.angle_beta   90.00
_cell.angle_gamma   90.00
#
_symmetry.space_group_name_H-M   'P 1'
#
loop_
_entity.id
_entity.type
_entity.pdbx_description
1 polymer ?
#
loop_
_entity_poly.entity_id
_entity_poly.type
_entity_poly.pdbx_seq_one_letter_code
_entity_poly.pdbx_strand_id
1 'polypeptide(L)'
;MELLPESREALDEYVTPSLDDVETLLRVIEGWAVRAVPECVALSVTLLDEDLTFTLVDDATASGARRTVEDATPAGAAESAEDAYALDERGWAAMARERAFSGIESTVCLPVVEHGRAVLNIDLYASTAHAFRDRIDGLVEALGAWQAGAVTNADLGFDTLRRAEAAPERLREQRLVDVAVGLVAARAGVTTDDALALLRQGATAAGISESQAATVARTLLS
;
A
#
# COMPACT_ATOMS: atom_id res chain seq x y z
N MET A 1 2.10 -16.13 6.18
CA MET A 1 2.30 -14.68 6.23
C MET A 1 1.08 -14.01 6.86
N GLU A 2 1.29 -12.87 7.50
CA GLU A 2 0.25 -12.05 8.11
C GLU A 2 0.16 -10.68 7.44
N LEU A 3 -1.03 -10.08 7.49
CA LEU A 3 -1.23 -8.70 7.03
C LEU A 3 -0.46 -7.73 7.94
N LEU A 4 0.20 -6.75 7.31
CA LEU A 4 0.67 -5.59 8.04
C LEU A 4 -0.49 -4.92 8.80
N PRO A 5 -0.25 -4.33 9.98
CA PRO A 5 -1.27 -3.62 10.74
C PRO A 5 -2.05 -2.61 9.87
N GLU A 6 -1.34 -1.81 9.07
CA GLU A 6 -1.89 -0.80 8.18
C GLU A 6 -2.70 -1.43 7.05
N SER A 7 -2.25 -2.57 6.49
CA SER A 7 -3.02 -3.28 5.46
C SER A 7 -4.29 -3.93 6.03
N ARG A 8 -4.26 -4.39 7.29
CA ARG A 8 -5.45 -4.89 8.00
C ARG A 8 -6.44 -3.77 8.27
N GLU A 9 -5.95 -2.64 8.77
CA GLU A 9 -6.76 -1.44 8.99
C GLU A 9 -7.36 -0.90 7.69
N ALA A 10 -6.59 -0.88 6.59
CA ALA A 10 -7.08 -0.51 5.28
C ALA A 10 -8.17 -1.46 4.79
N LEU A 11 -8.03 -2.76 5.05
CA LEU A 11 -9.05 -3.74 4.69
C LEU A 11 -10.34 -3.49 5.48
N ASP A 12 -10.25 -3.23 6.79
CA ASP A 12 -11.41 -2.89 7.62
C ASP A 12 -12.10 -1.58 7.18
N GLU A 13 -11.33 -0.61 6.69
CA GLU A 13 -11.84 0.67 6.19
C GLU A 13 -12.40 0.59 4.76
N TYR A 14 -11.91 -0.34 3.96
CA TYR A 14 -12.46 -0.61 2.65
C TYR A 14 -13.87 -1.20 2.86
N VAL A 15 -14.92 -0.67 2.23
CA VAL A 15 -16.32 -1.11 2.44
C VAL A 15 -16.99 -1.28 1.08
N THR A 16 -16.32 -2.01 0.19
CA THR A 16 -16.88 -2.44 -1.08
C THR A 16 -17.38 -3.89 -0.96
N PRO A 17 -18.39 -4.32 -1.72
CA PRO A 17 -18.85 -5.72 -1.72
C PRO A 17 -17.76 -6.74 -2.07
N SER A 18 -16.63 -6.28 -2.61
CA SER A 18 -15.44 -7.05 -2.98
C SER A 18 -14.42 -7.23 -1.86
N LEU A 19 -14.73 -6.85 -0.61
CA LEU A 19 -13.78 -6.96 0.50
C LEU A 19 -13.28 -8.38 0.74
N ASP A 20 -14.23 -9.32 0.79
CA ASP A 20 -13.97 -10.75 0.93
C ASP A 20 -13.17 -11.27 -0.27
N ASP A 21 -13.27 -10.61 -1.42
CA ASP A 21 -12.51 -10.96 -2.62
C ASP A 21 -11.04 -10.56 -2.51
N VAL A 22 -10.71 -9.43 -1.86
CA VAL A 22 -9.32 -8.94 -1.74
C VAL A 22 -8.51 -9.79 -0.77
N GLU A 23 -9.04 -10.09 0.42
CA GLU A 23 -8.32 -10.97 1.36
C GLU A 23 -8.16 -12.38 0.77
N THR A 24 -9.21 -12.92 0.16
CA THR A 24 -9.15 -14.21 -0.52
C THR A 24 -8.11 -14.20 -1.65
N LEU A 25 -8.07 -13.14 -2.45
CA LEU A 25 -7.08 -12.95 -3.51
C LEU A 25 -5.66 -12.95 -2.94
N LEU A 26 -5.40 -12.19 -1.87
CA LEU A 26 -4.11 -12.16 -1.19
C LEU A 26 -3.68 -13.56 -0.72
N ARG A 27 -4.59 -14.36 -0.17
CA ARG A 27 -4.31 -15.74 0.26
C ARG A 27 -4.05 -16.69 -0.91
N VAL A 28 -4.76 -16.53 -2.02
CA VAL A 28 -4.50 -17.31 -3.24
C VAL A 28 -3.12 -16.99 -3.80
N ILE A 29 -2.77 -15.71 -3.90
CA ILE A 29 -1.46 -15.25 -4.36
C ILE A 29 -0.36 -15.74 -3.42
N GLU A 30 -0.54 -15.61 -2.10
CA GLU A 30 0.38 -16.14 -1.08
C GLU A 30 0.63 -17.63 -1.30
N GLY A 31 -0.43 -18.41 -1.48
CA GLY A 31 -0.32 -19.85 -1.70
C GLY A 31 0.52 -20.20 -2.93
N TRP A 32 0.33 -19.48 -4.03
CA TRP A 32 1.13 -19.67 -5.25
C TRP A 32 2.57 -19.18 -5.08
N ALA A 33 2.77 -18.00 -4.50
CA ALA A 33 4.08 -17.40 -4.30
C ALA A 33 4.96 -18.28 -3.40
N VAL A 34 4.45 -18.76 -2.27
CA VAL A 34 5.22 -19.62 -1.33
C VAL A 34 5.49 -21.00 -1.93
N ARG A 35 4.55 -21.57 -2.71
CA ARG A 35 4.78 -22.84 -3.40
C ARG A 35 5.84 -22.72 -4.51
N ALA A 36 5.78 -21.65 -5.28
CA ALA A 36 6.71 -21.42 -6.39
C ALA A 36 8.08 -20.93 -5.89
N VAL A 37 8.11 -20.10 -4.84
CA VAL A 37 9.30 -19.44 -4.30
C VAL A 37 9.26 -19.57 -2.77
N PRO A 38 9.81 -20.67 -2.20
CA PRO A 38 9.86 -20.88 -0.75
C PRO A 38 10.59 -19.78 0.03
N GLU A 39 11.49 -19.06 -0.65
CA GLU A 39 12.25 -17.92 -0.11
C GLU A 39 11.44 -16.61 -0.11
N CYS A 40 10.17 -16.63 -0.57
CA CYS A 40 9.27 -15.48 -0.52
C CYS A 40 8.95 -15.14 0.94
N VAL A 41 9.28 -13.92 1.36
CA VAL A 41 9.12 -13.44 2.74
C VAL A 41 8.08 -12.33 2.88
N ALA A 42 7.69 -11.71 1.77
CA ALA A 42 6.59 -10.77 1.72
C ALA A 42 5.98 -10.73 0.32
N LEU A 43 4.74 -10.27 0.24
CA LEU A 43 4.10 -9.88 -1.00
C LEU A 43 3.20 -8.67 -0.80
N SER A 44 3.05 -7.88 -1.85
CA SER A 44 2.11 -6.78 -1.90
C SER A 44 1.23 -6.90 -3.13
N VAL A 45 -0.04 -6.51 -3.00
CA VAL A 45 -0.97 -6.38 -4.12
C VAL A 45 -1.42 -4.94 -4.18
N THR A 46 -1.21 -4.30 -5.33
CA THR A 46 -1.72 -2.96 -5.62
C THR A 46 -2.93 -3.06 -6.53
N LEU A 47 -4.08 -2.57 -6.10
CA LEU A 47 -5.26 -2.37 -6.94
C LEU A 47 -5.11 -1.01 -7.64
N LEU A 48 -5.02 -1.01 -8.96
CA LEU A 48 -4.58 0.17 -9.72
C LEU A 48 -5.68 1.21 -9.90
N ASP A 49 -6.95 0.79 -9.96
CA ASP A 49 -8.07 1.72 -10.09
C ASP A 49 -8.31 2.50 -8.79
N GLU A 50 -8.04 1.87 -7.65
CA GLU A 50 -8.25 2.43 -6.32
C GLU A 50 -6.99 3.08 -5.72
N ASP A 51 -5.81 2.89 -6.35
CA ASP A 51 -4.50 3.30 -5.80
C ASP A 51 -4.28 2.76 -4.36
N LEU A 52 -4.77 1.54 -4.09
CA LEU A 52 -4.66 0.89 -2.79
C LEU A 52 -3.66 -0.24 -2.84
N THR A 53 -2.86 -0.39 -1.79
CA THR A 53 -1.89 -1.47 -1.67
C THR A 53 -2.08 -2.22 -0.37
N PHE A 54 -2.07 -3.55 -0.44
CA PHE A 54 -2.14 -4.44 0.72
C PHE A 54 -0.90 -5.33 0.76
N THR A 55 -0.34 -5.53 1.95
CA THR A 55 0.90 -6.30 2.12
C THR A 55 0.75 -7.42 3.13
N LEU A 56 1.19 -8.62 2.74
CA LEU A 56 1.43 -9.77 3.60
C LEU A 56 2.93 -9.92 3.85
N VAL A 57 3.31 -10.25 5.07
CA VAL A 57 4.71 -10.43 5.50
C VAL A 57 4.83 -11.69 6.36
N ASP A 58 5.92 -12.44 6.22
CA ASP A 58 6.17 -13.61 7.07
C ASP A 58 6.47 -13.22 8.53
N ASP A 59 6.17 -14.10 9.48
CA ASP A 59 6.19 -13.85 10.93
C ASP A 59 7.56 -13.40 11.44
N ALA A 60 8.66 -13.92 10.87
CA ALA A 60 10.01 -13.53 11.24
C ALA A 60 10.32 -12.08 10.84
N THR A 61 9.85 -11.67 9.66
CA THR A 61 9.99 -10.32 9.12
C THR A 61 9.00 -9.35 9.80
N ALA A 62 7.77 -9.81 10.07
CA ALA A 62 6.76 -9.08 10.84
C ALA A 62 7.20 -8.86 12.30
N SER A 63 7.89 -9.82 12.92
CA SER A 63 8.49 -9.66 14.25
C SER A 63 9.62 -8.64 14.25
N GLY A 64 10.41 -8.53 13.17
CA GLY A 64 11.38 -7.45 12.99
C GLY A 64 10.71 -6.07 12.92
N ALA A 65 9.57 -5.97 12.23
CA ALA A 65 8.74 -4.77 12.17
C ALA A 65 8.06 -4.42 13.51
N ARG A 66 7.61 -5.42 14.27
CA ARG A 66 6.92 -5.21 15.56
C ARG A 66 7.89 -4.90 16.71
N ARG A 67 9.02 -5.59 16.77
CA ARG A 67 10.03 -5.41 17.83
C ARG A 67 10.74 -4.07 17.73
N THR A 68 10.76 -3.45 16.56
CA THR A 68 11.30 -2.09 16.38
C THR A 68 10.35 -1.00 16.91
N VAL A 69 9.05 -1.26 17.00
CA VAL A 69 8.07 -0.36 17.65
C VAL A 69 8.14 -0.46 19.18
N GLU A 70 8.39 -1.67 19.71
CA GLU A 70 8.40 -1.92 21.16
C GLU A 70 9.77 -1.72 21.84
N ASP A 71 10.89 -1.92 21.14
CA ASP A 71 12.25 -1.96 21.71
C ASP A 71 13.05 -0.66 21.48
N ALA A 72 12.36 0.49 21.41
CA ALA A 72 12.96 1.83 21.29
C ALA A 72 13.69 2.26 22.58
N THR A 73 14.73 1.52 22.96
CA THR A 73 15.75 1.98 23.90
C THR A 73 17.08 2.04 23.14
N PRO A 74 17.74 3.21 23.02
CA PRO A 74 18.96 3.32 22.23
C PRO A 74 20.11 2.61 22.96
N ALA A 75 20.39 1.37 22.58
CA ALA A 75 21.57 0.66 23.04
C ALA A 75 22.71 0.82 22.01
N GLY A 76 23.64 1.73 22.32
CA GLY A 76 25.03 1.63 21.90
C GLY A 76 25.41 2.20 20.54
N ALA A 77 25.48 3.54 20.44
CA ALA A 77 26.44 4.20 19.55
C ALA A 77 26.95 5.45 20.28
N ALA A 78 28.08 5.30 20.97
CA ALA A 78 28.81 6.43 21.50
C ALA A 78 29.73 6.99 20.39
N GLU A 79 29.75 8.32 20.33
CA GLU A 79 30.74 9.19 19.68
C GLU A 79 30.54 9.54 18.20
N SER A 80 29.71 10.56 17.95
CA SER A 80 30.22 11.93 17.79
C SER A 80 29.05 12.91 17.86
N ALA A 81 29.04 13.74 18.91
CA ALA A 81 28.08 14.80 19.11
C ALA A 81 28.42 15.96 18.18
N GLU A 82 27.59 16.20 17.15
CA GLU A 82 27.32 17.57 16.66
C GLU A 82 26.13 17.71 15.67
N ASP A 83 25.51 16.63 15.17
CA ASP A 83 24.27 16.72 14.37
C ASP A 83 23.01 16.21 15.12
N ALA A 84 22.95 16.47 16.42
CA ALA A 84 21.89 15.99 17.33
C ALA A 84 20.61 16.87 17.31
N TYR A 85 20.14 17.27 16.13
CA TYR A 85 18.81 17.83 15.96
C TYR A 85 17.95 16.94 15.05
N ALA A 86 17.17 16.08 15.72
CA ALA A 86 15.89 15.52 15.31
C ALA A 86 15.85 14.75 13.97
N LEU A 87 16.15 13.45 14.03
CA LEU A 87 15.34 12.52 13.22
C LEU A 87 13.93 12.60 13.83
N ASP A 88 12.98 13.15 13.09
CA ASP A 88 11.57 13.15 13.46
C ASP A 88 11.06 11.70 13.63
N GLU A 89 9.87 11.52 14.23
CA GLU A 89 9.26 10.19 14.41
C GLU A 89 9.18 9.39 13.08
N ARG A 90 9.15 10.07 11.94
CA ARG A 90 9.13 9.46 10.60
C ARG A 90 10.49 8.93 10.17
N GLY A 91 11.58 9.62 10.50
CA GLY A 91 12.96 9.16 10.31
C GLY A 91 13.29 7.94 11.18
N TRP A 92 12.74 7.89 12.39
CA TRP A 92 12.83 6.71 13.26
C TRP A 92 12.02 5.51 12.72
N ALA A 93 10.79 5.73 12.24
CA ALA A 93 9.97 4.68 11.60
C ALA A 93 10.61 4.13 10.30
N ALA A 94 11.20 5.01 9.48
CA ALA A 94 11.90 4.61 8.26
C ALA A 94 13.14 3.73 8.55
N MET A 95 13.90 4.04 9.60
CA MET A 95 15.08 3.27 10.00
C MET A 95 14.71 1.91 10.66
N ALA A 96 13.60 1.87 11.41
CA ALA A 96 13.01 0.63 11.92
C ALA A 96 12.56 -0.32 10.80
N ARG A 97 11.99 0.26 9.73
CA ARG A 97 11.53 -0.43 8.52
C ARG A 97 12.67 -0.96 7.65
N GLU A 98 13.73 -0.17 7.45
CA GLU A 98 14.96 -0.61 6.75
C GLU A 98 15.60 -1.82 7.44
N ARG A 99 15.43 -1.94 8.77
CA ARG A 99 15.86 -3.10 9.55
C ARG A 99 14.85 -4.26 9.55
N ALA A 100 13.55 -3.99 9.51
CA ALA A 100 12.52 -5.03 9.42
C ALA A 100 12.59 -5.82 8.11
N PHE A 101 12.98 -5.14 7.03
CA PHE A 101 13.19 -5.74 5.71
C PHE A 101 14.67 -6.03 5.39
N SER A 102 15.55 -5.89 6.39
CA SER A 102 16.93 -6.35 6.26
C SER A 102 16.92 -7.86 6.03
N GLY A 103 17.26 -8.26 4.81
CA GLY A 103 17.17 -9.65 4.37
C GLY A 103 16.39 -9.86 3.08
N ILE A 104 15.64 -8.88 2.56
CA ILE A 104 15.15 -8.95 1.17
C ILE A 104 16.30 -8.67 0.22
N GLU A 105 16.57 -9.62 -0.67
CA GLU A 105 17.67 -9.52 -1.64
C GLU A 105 17.20 -9.51 -3.09
N SER A 106 15.93 -9.86 -3.35
CA SER A 106 15.34 -9.72 -4.69
C SER A 106 13.84 -9.42 -4.64
N THR A 107 13.35 -8.76 -5.68
CA THR A 107 11.92 -8.48 -5.87
C THR A 107 11.47 -8.82 -7.29
N VAL A 108 10.18 -9.07 -7.49
CA VAL A 108 9.57 -9.13 -8.82
C VAL A 108 8.20 -8.48 -8.78
N CYS A 109 7.89 -7.68 -9.80
CA CYS A 109 6.58 -7.12 -10.06
C CYS A 109 5.92 -7.88 -11.21
N LEU A 110 4.68 -8.30 -11.01
CA LEU A 110 3.87 -9.08 -11.94
C LEU A 110 2.55 -8.33 -12.17
N PRO A 111 2.42 -7.54 -13.25
CA PRO A 111 1.16 -6.87 -13.57
C PRO A 111 0.13 -7.87 -14.08
N VAL A 112 -1.12 -7.74 -13.66
CA VAL A 112 -2.25 -8.51 -14.20
C VAL A 112 -3.11 -7.59 -15.06
N VAL A 113 -3.42 -8.09 -16.26
CA VAL A 113 -4.10 -7.32 -17.31
C VAL A 113 -5.45 -7.94 -17.62
N GLU A 114 -6.51 -7.14 -17.54
CA GLU A 114 -7.85 -7.51 -17.95
C GLU A 114 -8.32 -6.58 -19.06
N HIS A 115 -8.93 -7.14 -20.11
CA HIS A 115 -9.45 -6.37 -21.26
C HIS A 115 -8.44 -5.39 -21.87
N GLY A 116 -7.14 -5.72 -21.82
CA GLY A 116 -6.06 -4.89 -22.36
C GLY A 116 -5.61 -3.74 -21.45
N ARG A 117 -6.09 -3.68 -20.20
CA ARG A 117 -5.68 -2.71 -19.19
C ARG A 117 -5.12 -3.41 -17.95
N ALA A 118 -4.00 -2.90 -17.40
CA ALA A 118 -3.50 -3.38 -16.11
C ALA A 118 -4.50 -3.01 -15.01
N VAL A 119 -4.93 -4.00 -14.22
CA VAL A 119 -5.91 -3.81 -13.13
C VAL A 119 -5.29 -3.96 -11.74
N LEU A 120 -4.24 -4.77 -11.62
CA LEU A 120 -3.50 -4.95 -10.38
C LEU A 120 -2.02 -5.24 -10.65
N ASN A 121 -1.18 -4.94 -9.66
CA ASN A 121 0.22 -5.36 -9.61
C ASN A 121 0.45 -6.27 -8.42
N ILE A 122 1.18 -7.37 -8.64
CA ILE A 122 1.63 -8.27 -7.58
C ILE A 122 3.14 -8.09 -7.43
N ASP A 123 3.58 -7.60 -6.28
CA ASP A 123 4.99 -7.47 -5.93
C ASP A 123 5.36 -8.59 -4.96
N LEU A 124 6.36 -9.40 -5.29
CA LEU A 124 6.89 -10.46 -4.42
C LEU A 124 8.30 -10.09 -3.96
N TYR A 125 8.60 -10.40 -2.70
CA TYR A 125 9.88 -10.09 -2.09
C TYR A 125 10.49 -11.37 -1.51
N ALA A 126 11.75 -11.63 -1.84
CA ALA A 126 12.43 -12.85 -1.42
C ALA A 126 13.74 -12.58 -0.71
N SER A 127 14.10 -13.50 0.19
CA SER A 127 15.26 -13.36 1.06
C SER A 127 16.61 -13.67 0.41
N THR A 128 16.61 -14.05 -0.86
CA THR A 128 17.83 -14.39 -1.61
C THR A 128 17.85 -13.68 -2.96
N ALA A 129 19.04 -13.28 -3.42
CA ALA A 129 19.21 -12.45 -4.62
C ALA A 129 18.72 -13.07 -5.95
N HIS A 130 18.48 -14.38 -6.00
CA HIS A 130 18.13 -15.10 -7.23
C HIS A 130 16.87 -15.96 -7.10
N ALA A 131 16.04 -15.69 -6.09
CA ALA A 131 14.85 -16.50 -5.79
C ALA A 131 13.90 -16.67 -6.98
N PHE A 132 13.80 -15.66 -7.85
CA PHE A 132 12.88 -15.66 -9.00
C PHE A 132 13.49 -16.21 -10.30
N ARG A 133 14.78 -16.56 -10.31
CA ARG A 133 15.45 -17.08 -11.53
C ARG A 133 14.76 -18.36 -11.99
N ASP A 134 14.40 -18.40 -13.27
CA ASP A 134 13.72 -19.52 -13.93
C ASP A 134 12.33 -19.88 -13.35
N ARG A 135 11.74 -18.99 -12.55
CA ARG A 135 10.41 -19.17 -11.92
C ARG A 135 9.36 -18.16 -12.38
N ILE A 136 9.78 -17.11 -13.11
CA ILE A 136 8.89 -16.03 -13.56
C ILE A 136 7.77 -16.58 -14.45
N ASP A 137 8.08 -17.43 -15.43
CA ASP A 137 7.08 -17.96 -16.35
C ASP A 137 6.00 -18.77 -15.60
N GLY A 138 6.41 -19.59 -14.63
CA GLY A 138 5.48 -20.36 -13.79
C GLY A 138 4.65 -19.48 -12.86
N LEU A 139 5.22 -18.41 -12.31
CA LEU A 139 4.48 -17.43 -11.51
C LEU A 139 3.48 -16.65 -12.36
N VAL A 140 3.87 -16.25 -13.57
CA VAL A 140 3.02 -15.56 -14.54
C VAL A 140 1.82 -16.43 -14.91
N GLU A 141 2.05 -17.68 -15.26
CA GLU A 141 0.99 -18.64 -15.58
C GLU A 141 0.06 -18.88 -14.39
N ALA A 142 0.62 -19.10 -13.19
CA ALA A 142 -0.15 -19.42 -11.99
C ALA A 142 -1.00 -18.25 -11.48
N LEU A 143 -0.50 -17.02 -11.63
CA LEU A 143 -1.14 -15.80 -11.13
C LEU A 143 -1.94 -15.06 -12.20
N GLY A 144 -1.97 -15.56 -13.45
CA GLY A 144 -2.63 -14.88 -14.57
C GLY A 144 -1.98 -13.53 -14.91
N ALA A 145 -0.70 -13.37 -14.59
CA ALA A 145 0.02 -12.13 -14.85
C ALA A 145 0.39 -11.99 -16.33
N TRP A 146 0.73 -10.77 -16.73
CA TRP A 146 1.18 -10.47 -18.07
C TRP A 146 2.71 -10.57 -18.17
N GLN A 147 3.18 -11.63 -18.84
CA GLN A 147 4.60 -11.97 -18.92
C GLN A 147 5.49 -10.82 -19.42
N ALA A 148 5.03 -10.09 -20.44
CA ALA A 148 5.83 -9.01 -21.04
C ALA A 148 5.98 -7.78 -20.13
N GLY A 149 5.15 -7.69 -19.08
CA GLY A 149 5.23 -6.65 -18.05
C GLY A 149 5.93 -7.10 -16.77
N ALA A 150 6.39 -8.36 -16.67
CA ALA A 150 7.09 -8.85 -15.50
C ALA A 150 8.48 -8.21 -15.38
N VAL A 151 8.77 -7.59 -14.23
CA VAL A 151 10.03 -6.88 -13.99
C VAL A 151 10.66 -7.37 -12.68
N THR A 152 11.90 -7.84 -12.75
CA THR A 152 12.69 -8.15 -11.55
C THR A 152 13.36 -6.90 -10.99
N ASN A 153 13.54 -6.87 -9.68
CA ASN A 153 14.10 -5.73 -8.94
C ASN A 153 13.31 -4.43 -9.15
N ALA A 154 11.99 -4.55 -9.36
CA ALA A 154 11.11 -3.43 -9.67
C ALA A 154 10.88 -2.49 -8.47
N ASP A 155 10.86 -3.05 -7.25
CA ASP A 155 10.59 -2.28 -6.02
C ASP A 155 11.69 -2.39 -4.97
N LEU A 156 12.95 -2.16 -5.37
CA LEU A 156 14.06 -2.09 -4.41
C LEU A 156 13.97 -0.87 -3.47
N GLY A 157 13.22 0.16 -3.87
CA GLY A 157 12.93 1.33 -3.05
C GLY A 157 11.81 1.11 -2.03
N PHE A 158 11.12 -0.03 -2.08
CA PHE A 158 9.98 -0.37 -1.22
C PHE A 158 8.87 0.69 -1.26
N ASP A 159 8.62 1.23 -2.45
CA ASP A 159 7.61 2.24 -2.75
C ASP A 159 6.21 1.66 -2.64
N THR A 160 6.01 0.39 -3.04
CA THR A 160 4.74 -0.32 -2.88
C THR A 160 4.41 -0.47 -1.40
N LEU A 161 5.39 -0.78 -0.56
CA LEU A 161 5.16 -0.85 0.87
C LEU A 161 4.76 0.52 1.46
N ARG A 162 5.29 1.65 0.95
CA ARG A 162 4.88 3.00 1.45
C ARG A 162 3.46 3.34 1.05
N ARG A 163 3.04 2.87 -0.13
CA ARG A 163 1.64 2.97 -0.56
C ARG A 163 0.71 2.19 0.37
N ALA A 164 1.14 1.01 0.84
CA ALA A 164 0.34 0.21 1.77
C ALA A 164 0.15 0.88 3.14
N GLU A 165 1.18 1.54 3.67
CA GLU A 165 1.08 2.31 4.93
C GLU A 165 0.12 3.50 4.81
N ALA A 166 0.10 4.16 3.66
CA ALA A 166 -0.77 5.31 3.43
C ALA A 166 -2.22 4.91 3.10
N ALA A 167 -2.50 3.62 2.87
CA ALA A 167 -3.80 3.15 2.40
C ALA A 167 -4.96 3.45 3.38
N PRO A 168 -4.84 3.23 4.71
CA PRO A 168 -5.93 3.56 5.64
C PRO A 168 -6.30 5.03 5.63
N GLU A 169 -5.30 5.92 5.65
CA GLU A 169 -5.54 7.36 5.65
C GLU A 169 -6.17 7.81 4.33
N ARG A 170 -5.68 7.31 3.19
CA ARG A 170 -6.28 7.56 1.87
C ARG A 170 -7.75 7.16 1.83
N LEU A 171 -8.09 5.98 2.37
CA LEU A 171 -9.48 5.50 2.42
C LEU A 171 -10.38 6.41 3.26
N ARG A 172 -9.88 6.91 4.39
CA ARG A 172 -10.60 7.88 5.23
C ARG A 172 -10.81 9.20 4.51
N GLU A 173 -9.77 9.71 3.88
CA GLU A 173 -9.83 10.93 3.07
C GLU A 173 -10.84 10.79 1.93
N GLN A 174 -10.83 9.66 1.23
CA GLN A 174 -11.78 9.37 0.16
C GLN A 174 -13.21 9.30 0.67
N ARG A 175 -13.46 8.63 1.81
CA ARG A 175 -14.78 8.61 2.46
C ARG A 175 -15.26 10.01 2.84
N LEU A 176 -14.37 10.88 3.31
CA LEU A 176 -14.70 12.29 3.59
C LEU A 176 -15.13 13.03 2.33
N VAL A 177 -14.41 12.82 1.22
CA VAL A 177 -14.75 13.39 -0.09
C VAL A 177 -16.11 12.88 -0.57
N ASP A 178 -16.37 11.58 -0.52
CA ASP A 178 -17.63 10.99 -0.97
C ASP A 178 -18.84 11.53 -0.20
N VAL A 179 -18.72 11.68 1.12
CA VAL A 179 -19.76 12.31 1.94
C VAL A 179 -19.99 13.76 1.54
N ALA A 180 -18.92 14.53 1.34
CA ALA A 180 -19.03 15.92 0.91
C ALA A 180 -19.66 16.05 -0.48
N VAL A 181 -19.30 15.17 -1.43
CA VAL A 181 -19.90 15.09 -2.76
C VAL A 181 -21.40 14.83 -2.65
N GLY A 182 -21.83 13.88 -1.82
CA GLY A 182 -23.25 13.61 -1.57
C GLY A 182 -24.00 14.83 -1.03
N LEU A 183 -23.40 15.56 -0.08
CA LEU A 183 -23.97 16.80 0.47
C LEU A 183 -24.09 17.91 -0.59
N VAL A 184 -23.04 18.12 -1.39
CA VAL A 184 -23.02 19.11 -2.48
C VAL A 184 -24.07 18.76 -3.53
N ALA A 185 -24.13 17.50 -3.97
CA ALA A 185 -25.12 17.01 -4.93
C ALA A 185 -26.55 17.27 -4.44
N ALA A 186 -26.84 16.89 -3.19
CA ALA A 186 -28.15 17.10 -2.58
C ALA A 186 -28.52 18.60 -2.47
N ARG A 187 -27.55 19.45 -2.09
CA ARG A 187 -27.79 20.89 -1.87
C ARG A 187 -27.96 21.67 -3.17
N ALA A 188 -27.18 21.32 -4.19
CA ALA A 188 -27.16 22.00 -5.48
C ALA A 188 -28.13 21.39 -6.50
N GLY A 189 -28.69 20.21 -6.22
CA GLY A 189 -29.60 19.51 -7.14
C GLY A 189 -28.89 18.98 -8.40
N VAL A 190 -27.64 18.55 -8.24
CA VAL A 190 -26.79 18.05 -9.34
C VAL A 190 -26.41 16.59 -9.14
N THR A 191 -25.81 15.96 -10.14
CA THR A 191 -25.30 14.59 -10.01
C THR A 191 -24.07 14.54 -9.10
N THR A 192 -23.71 13.34 -8.61
CA THR A 192 -22.48 13.15 -7.82
C THR A 192 -21.23 13.46 -8.64
N ASP A 193 -21.24 13.18 -9.94
CA ASP A 193 -20.11 13.49 -10.84
C ASP A 193 -19.94 15.00 -11.00
N ASP A 194 -21.03 15.73 -11.20
CA ASP A 194 -21.01 17.19 -11.26
C ASP A 194 -20.59 17.80 -9.91
N ALA A 195 -21.08 17.26 -8.80
CA ALA A 195 -20.72 17.69 -7.46
C ALA A 195 -19.22 17.46 -7.17
N LEU A 196 -18.66 16.33 -7.60
CA LEU A 196 -17.23 16.04 -7.50
C LEU A 196 -16.42 17.04 -8.34
N ALA A 197 -16.86 17.32 -9.57
CA ALA A 197 -16.21 18.31 -10.41
C ALA A 197 -16.22 19.71 -9.77
N LEU A 198 -17.33 20.12 -9.16
CA LEU A 198 -17.45 21.37 -8.42
C LEU A 198 -16.53 21.42 -7.19
N LEU A 199 -16.47 20.33 -6.43
CA LEU A 199 -15.58 20.22 -5.26
C LEU A 199 -14.11 20.36 -5.67
N ARG A 200 -13.69 19.67 -6.73
CA ARG A 200 -12.33 19.74 -7.30
C ARG A 200 -11.95 21.14 -7.80
N GLN A 201 -12.89 21.79 -8.48
CA GLN A 201 -12.71 23.18 -8.92
C GLN A 201 -12.55 24.12 -7.72
N GLY A 202 -13.38 23.95 -6.68
CA GLY A 202 -13.27 24.73 -5.45
C GLY A 202 -11.95 24.53 -4.72
N ALA A 203 -11.50 23.27 -4.59
CA ALA A 203 -10.21 22.93 -4.00
C ALA A 203 -9.04 23.59 -4.75
N THR A 204 -9.05 23.48 -6.09
CA THR A 204 -8.04 24.09 -6.96
C THR A 204 -8.01 25.60 -6.83
N ALA A 205 -9.17 26.26 -6.87
CA ALA A 205 -9.27 27.71 -6.74
C ALA A 205 -8.80 28.23 -5.38
N ALA A 206 -8.98 27.43 -4.32
CA ALA A 206 -8.53 27.75 -2.97
C ALA A 206 -7.08 27.32 -2.67
N GLY A 207 -6.43 26.57 -3.57
CA GLY A 207 -5.08 26.06 -3.36
C GLY A 207 -4.98 25.03 -2.22
N ILE A 208 -6.05 24.28 -1.98
CA ILE A 208 -6.14 23.24 -0.93
C ILE A 208 -6.39 21.87 -1.56
N SER A 209 -6.17 20.81 -0.78
CA SER A 209 -6.48 19.44 -1.20
C SER A 209 -7.99 19.18 -1.26
N GLU A 210 -8.39 18.15 -2.02
CA GLU A 210 -9.79 17.70 -2.10
C GLU A 210 -10.35 17.30 -0.72
N SER A 211 -9.55 16.66 0.14
CA SER A 211 -9.95 16.27 1.49
C SER A 211 -10.18 17.49 2.41
N GLN A 212 -9.36 18.55 2.27
CA GLN A 212 -9.58 19.82 2.95
C GLN A 212 -10.85 20.52 2.46
N ALA A 213 -11.07 20.58 1.14
CA ALA A 213 -12.29 21.14 0.57
C ALA A 213 -13.53 20.35 1.01
N ALA A 214 -13.46 19.02 1.05
CA ALA A 214 -14.51 18.15 1.56
C ALA A 214 -14.82 18.41 3.04
N THR A 215 -13.80 18.61 3.87
CA THR A 215 -13.97 18.97 5.28
C THR A 215 -14.74 20.28 5.43
N VAL A 216 -14.36 21.31 4.66
CA VAL A 216 -15.05 22.62 4.65
C VAL A 216 -16.49 22.46 4.17
N ALA A 217 -16.71 21.77 3.05
CA ALA A 217 -18.04 21.54 2.50
C ALA A 217 -18.94 20.81 3.51
N ARG A 218 -18.44 19.77 4.18
CA ARG A 218 -19.18 19.06 5.22
C ARG A 218 -19.57 19.99 6.37
N THR A 219 -18.67 20.83 6.87
CA THR A 219 -18.96 21.75 7.97
C THR A 219 -19.98 22.84 7.58
N LEU A 220 -20.01 23.27 6.33
CA LEU A 220 -20.93 24.31 5.85
C LEU A 220 -22.30 23.77 5.41
N LEU A 221 -22.38 22.50 5.05
CA LEU A 221 -23.57 21.87 4.45
C LEU A 221 -24.25 20.83 5.35
N SER A 222 -23.64 20.47 6.49
CA SER A 222 -24.27 19.71 7.58
C SER A 222 -25.29 20.55 8.33
#